data_AF-A0A956DU89-F1
#
_entry.id   AF-A0A956DU89-F1
#
_cell.length_a   1.000
_cell.length_b   1.000
_cell.length_c   1.000
_cell.angle_alpha   90.00
_cell.angle_beta   90.00
_cell.angle_gamma   90.00
#
_symmetry.space_group_name_H-M   'P 1'
#
loop_
_entity.id
_entity.type
_entity.pdbx_description
1 polymer ?
#
loop_
_entity_poly.entity_id
_entity_poly.type
_entity_poly.pdbx_seq_one_letter_code
_entity_poly.pdbx_strand_id
1 'polypeptide(L)'
;AKGTEGALLARYRAGEIDLDVDILQVGHHGSITSSRTEFLDAVSPSWALIGAGPKSYSGVVLPDQAVIDALGALSPKPRILRTDTHDAGCDSTDRVGTDEDRPGGCDNWVIEIASGP
;
A
#
# COMPACT_ATOMS: atom_id res chain seq x y z
N ALA A 1 19.25 0.46 7.60
CA ALA A 1 18.83 1.20 6.38
C ALA A 1 18.86 2.71 6.65
N LYS A 2 19.03 3.56 5.62
CA LYS A 2 18.80 5.02 5.75
C LYS A 2 17.30 5.30 5.60
N GLY A 3 16.78 6.36 6.24
CA GLY A 3 15.37 6.76 6.18
C GLY A 3 14.48 6.12 7.25
N THR A 4 13.18 6.42 7.20
CA THR A 4 12.20 6.08 8.25
C THR A 4 12.12 4.58 8.55
N GLU A 5 12.03 3.72 7.54
CA GLU A 5 12.01 2.26 7.73
C GLU A 5 13.28 1.76 8.44
N GLY A 6 14.43 2.38 8.16
CA GLY A 6 15.68 2.05 8.84
C GLY A 6 15.69 2.43 10.32
N ALA A 7 15.09 3.57 10.66
CA ALA A 7 14.94 3.99 12.06
C ALA A 7 13.95 3.06 12.80
N LEU A 8 12.85 2.68 12.18
CA LEU A 8 11.89 1.72 12.73
C LEU A 8 12.54 0.35 12.99
N LEU A 9 13.25 -0.18 12.00
CA LEU A 9 13.98 -1.45 12.14
C LEU A 9 15.04 -1.41 13.24
N ALA A 10 15.72 -0.29 13.43
CA ALA A 10 16.70 -0.14 14.51
C ALA A 10 16.03 -0.23 15.88
N ARG A 11 14.90 0.46 16.07
CA ARG A 11 14.12 0.44 17.32
C ARG A 11 13.50 -0.94 17.59
N TYR A 12 12.99 -1.60 16.55
CA TYR A 12 12.49 -2.97 16.63
C TYR A 12 13.57 -3.95 17.11
N ARG A 13 14.78 -3.89 16.51
CA ARG A 13 15.91 -4.73 16.94
C ARG A 13 16.41 -4.43 18.33
N ALA A 14 16.26 -3.20 18.80
CA ALA A 14 16.58 -2.80 20.16
C ALA A 14 15.50 -3.23 21.18
N GLY A 15 14.38 -3.81 20.73
CA GLY A 15 13.26 -4.21 21.58
C GLY A 15 12.44 -3.03 22.11
N GLU A 16 12.56 -1.85 21.48
CA GLU A 16 11.86 -0.63 21.92
C GLU A 16 10.42 -0.56 21.41
N ILE A 17 10.14 -1.22 20.28
CA ILE A 17 8.84 -1.27 19.63
C ILE A 17 8.60 -2.66 19.05
N ASP A 18 7.34 -3.03 18.95
CA ASP A 18 6.90 -4.09 18.05
C ASP A 18 6.54 -3.47 16.70
N LEU A 19 6.89 -4.15 15.60
CA LEU A 19 6.54 -3.74 14.24
C LEU A 19 5.42 -4.57 13.63
N ASP A 20 4.98 -5.64 14.28
CA ASP A 20 3.84 -6.41 13.82
C ASP A 20 2.59 -5.53 13.71
N VAL A 21 1.90 -5.62 12.56
CA VAL A 21 0.69 -4.84 12.29
C VAL A 21 -0.40 -5.70 11.67
N ASP A 22 -1.66 -5.39 11.96
CA ASP A 22 -2.76 -6.02 11.23
C ASP A 22 -2.87 -5.49 9.79
N ILE A 23 -2.65 -4.19 9.61
CA ILE A 23 -2.87 -3.47 8.35
C ILE A 23 -1.63 -2.65 8.00
N LEU A 24 -1.03 -2.95 6.86
CA LEU A 24 0.02 -2.15 6.23
C LEU A 24 -0.57 -1.29 5.11
N GLN A 25 -0.53 0.04 5.27
CA GLN A 25 -0.69 0.96 4.14
C GLN A 25 0.63 1.01 3.35
N VAL A 26 0.62 0.49 2.13
CA VAL A 26 1.81 0.41 1.28
C VAL A 26 2.20 1.82 0.81
N GLY A 27 3.46 2.18 1.02
CA GLY A 27 3.97 3.51 0.69
C GLY A 27 3.96 3.79 -0.81
N HIS A 28 3.76 5.07 -1.15
CA HIS A 28 3.93 5.60 -2.52
C HIS A 28 3.21 4.78 -3.60
N HIS A 29 1.95 4.45 -3.36
CA HIS A 29 1.10 3.73 -4.32
C HIS A 29 1.67 2.37 -4.76
N GLY A 30 2.60 1.78 -4.00
CA GLY A 30 3.26 0.54 -4.36
C GLY A 30 4.39 0.71 -5.38
N SER A 31 5.13 1.82 -5.33
CA SER A 31 6.37 1.97 -6.09
C SER A 31 7.52 1.12 -5.53
N ILE A 32 8.33 0.52 -6.42
CA ILE A 32 9.56 -0.21 -6.05
C ILE A 32 10.59 0.62 -5.29
N THR A 33 10.49 1.95 -5.33
CA THR A 33 11.46 2.86 -4.70
C THR A 33 11.20 3.09 -3.20
N SER A 34 10.08 2.60 -2.68
CA SER A 34 9.55 3.08 -1.39
C SER A 34 9.81 2.17 -0.21
N SER A 35 9.58 0.87 -0.35
CA SER A 35 9.75 -0.10 0.76
C SER A 35 10.88 -1.09 0.52
N ARG A 36 11.47 -1.57 1.61
CA ARG A 36 12.57 -2.56 1.59
C ARG A 36 12.04 -3.89 2.11
N THR A 37 12.54 -4.99 1.55
CA THR A 37 12.18 -6.36 1.95
C THR A 37 12.29 -6.56 3.46
N GLU A 38 13.41 -6.13 4.05
CA GLU A 38 13.65 -6.25 5.49
C GLU A 38 12.58 -5.54 6.36
N PHE A 39 12.01 -4.44 5.87
CA PHE A 39 10.90 -3.78 6.56
C PHE A 39 9.60 -4.58 6.40
N LEU A 40 9.28 -5.03 5.19
CA LEU A 40 8.08 -5.83 4.90
C LEU A 40 8.07 -7.15 5.70
N ASP A 41 9.23 -7.78 5.86
CA ASP A 41 9.39 -8.99 6.66
C ASP A 41 9.15 -8.72 8.16
N ALA A 42 9.58 -7.56 8.66
CA ALA A 42 9.47 -7.20 10.07
C ALA A 42 8.06 -6.76 10.49
N VAL A 43 7.26 -6.23 9.55
CA VAL A 43 5.89 -5.76 9.86
C VAL A 43 4.81 -6.83 9.75
N SER A 44 5.10 -7.96 9.10
CA SER A 44 4.24 -9.17 9.04
C SER A 44 2.71 -8.94 8.91
N PRO A 45 2.23 -8.14 7.94
CA PRO A 45 0.84 -7.72 7.91
C PRO A 45 -0.15 -8.85 7.61
N SER A 46 -1.34 -8.77 8.19
CA SER A 46 -2.49 -9.57 7.75
C SER A 46 -3.13 -8.99 6.47
N TRP A 47 -3.10 -7.67 6.32
CA TRP A 47 -3.65 -6.94 5.18
C TRP A 47 -2.65 -5.91 4.65
N ALA A 48 -2.46 -5.87 3.33
CA ALA A 48 -1.66 -4.86 2.65
C ALA A 48 -2.54 -4.03 1.71
N LEU A 49 -2.63 -2.72 1.97
CA LEU A 49 -3.43 -1.76 1.23
C LEU A 49 -2.58 -0.97 0.24
N ILE A 50 -2.89 -1.04 -1.04
CA ILE A 50 -2.23 -0.27 -2.09
C ILE A 50 -3.26 0.67 -2.72
N GLY A 51 -3.19 1.94 -2.32
CA GLY A 51 -3.94 3.00 -3.00
C GLY A 51 -3.19 3.40 -4.28
N ALA A 52 -3.72 3.05 -5.45
CA ALA A 52 -3.15 3.36 -6.75
C ALA A 52 -4.26 3.56 -7.80
N GLY A 53 -3.93 4.20 -8.92
CA GLY A 53 -4.86 4.40 -10.04
C GLY A 53 -4.52 3.50 -11.23
N PRO A 54 -5.51 3.09 -12.04
CA PRO A 54 -5.36 2.21 -13.21
C PRO A 54 -4.69 2.91 -14.40
N LYS A 55 -4.46 4.22 -14.31
CA LYS A 55 -4.01 5.06 -15.41
C LYS A 55 -2.60 5.54 -15.15
N SER A 56 -1.92 5.88 -16.24
CA SER A 56 -0.60 6.47 -16.14
C SER A 56 -0.64 7.88 -15.56
N TYR A 57 0.30 8.17 -14.66
CA TYR A 57 0.60 9.50 -14.15
C TYR A 57 2.03 9.86 -14.56
N SER A 58 2.19 10.87 -15.42
CA SER A 58 3.50 11.29 -15.96
C SER A 58 4.34 10.15 -16.55
N GLY A 59 3.70 9.19 -17.23
CA GLY A 59 4.38 8.04 -17.85
C GLY A 59 4.62 6.85 -16.93
N VAL A 60 4.23 6.93 -15.65
CA VAL A 60 4.36 5.85 -14.67
C VAL A 60 3.00 5.23 -14.40
N VAL A 61 2.92 3.90 -14.29
CA VAL A 61 1.73 3.18 -13.84
C VAL A 61 2.10 2.45 -12.56
N LEU A 62 1.30 2.62 -11.51
CA LEU A 62 1.50 2.00 -10.20
C LEU A 62 0.26 1.19 -9.81
N PRO A 63 0.40 0.20 -8.91
CA PRO A 63 1.65 -0.27 -8.29
C PRO A 63 2.56 -1.02 -9.25
N ASP A 64 3.84 -1.08 -8.91
CA ASP A 64 4.78 -1.92 -9.62
C ASP A 64 4.53 -3.40 -9.29
N GLN A 65 4.53 -4.26 -10.31
CA GLN A 65 4.31 -5.70 -10.14
C GLN A 65 5.27 -6.33 -9.12
N ALA A 66 6.53 -5.88 -9.09
CA ALA A 66 7.52 -6.36 -8.13
C ALA A 66 7.13 -6.10 -6.66
N VAL A 67 6.38 -5.04 -6.37
CA VAL A 67 5.88 -4.77 -5.01
C VAL A 67 4.77 -5.76 -4.64
N ILE A 68 3.87 -6.06 -5.57
CA ILE A 68 2.81 -7.08 -5.36
C ILE A 68 3.43 -8.45 -5.15
N ASP A 69 4.45 -8.80 -5.94
CA ASP A 69 5.14 -10.07 -5.83
C ASP A 69 5.88 -10.19 -4.48
N ALA A 70 6.55 -9.12 -4.04
CA ALA A 70 7.22 -9.07 -2.74
C ALA A 70 6.23 -9.26 -1.58
N LEU A 71 5.10 -8.55 -1.59
CA LEU A 71 4.03 -8.76 -0.61
C LEU A 71 3.45 -10.18 -0.68
N GLY A 72 3.29 -10.72 -1.89
CA GLY A 72 2.77 -12.06 -2.12
C GLY A 72 3.69 -13.19 -1.67
N ALA A 73 4.98 -12.90 -1.49
CA ALA A 73 6.00 -13.83 -1.03
C ALA A 73 6.20 -13.83 0.50
N LEU A 74 5.57 -12.90 1.23
CA LEU A 74 5.62 -12.87 2.69
C LEU A 74 4.98 -14.13 3.30
N SER A 75 5.42 -14.49 4.49
CA SER A 75 4.91 -15.63 5.25
C SER A 75 4.64 -15.23 6.71
N PRO A 76 3.38 -15.18 7.16
CA PRO A 76 2.16 -15.46 6.39
C PRO A 76 1.93 -14.45 5.26
N LYS A 77 1.28 -14.91 4.18
CA LYS A 77 0.95 -14.05 3.05
C LYS A 77 -0.22 -13.12 3.43
N PRO A 78 -0.07 -11.79 3.31
CA PRO A 78 -1.15 -10.85 3.55
C PRO A 78 -2.25 -10.97 2.48
N ARG A 79 -3.46 -10.54 2.86
CA ARG A 79 -4.49 -10.17 1.89
C ARG A 79 -4.10 -8.83 1.23
N ILE A 80 -3.85 -8.85 -0.06
CA ILE A 80 -3.47 -7.65 -0.82
C ILE A 80 -4.74 -7.01 -1.39
N LEU A 81 -5.03 -5.78 -0.97
CA LEU A 81 -6.15 -4.97 -1.46
C LEU A 81 -5.60 -3.80 -2.29
N ARG A 82 -6.18 -3.58 -3.47
CA ARG A 82 -5.70 -2.62 -4.47
C ARG A 82 -6.86 -1.85 -5.08
N THR A 83 -6.68 -0.56 -5.34
CA THR A 83 -7.71 0.28 -5.97
C THR A 83 -7.53 0.45 -7.48
N ASP A 84 -6.48 -0.10 -8.08
CA ASP A 84 -6.20 0.10 -9.52
C ASP A 84 -6.88 -0.94 -10.44
N THR A 85 -7.65 -1.90 -9.91
CA THR A 85 -8.15 -3.04 -10.70
C THR A 85 -9.59 -2.93 -11.20
N HIS A 86 -10.41 -2.00 -10.68
CA HIS A 86 -11.87 -1.98 -10.95
C HIS A 86 -12.42 -0.65 -11.48
N ASP A 87 -11.61 0.13 -12.18
CA ASP A 87 -11.95 1.51 -12.57
C ASP A 87 -12.42 1.67 -14.02
N ALA A 88 -12.74 0.58 -14.72
CA ALA A 88 -13.16 0.62 -16.13
C ALA A 88 -14.48 1.36 -16.37
N GLY A 89 -15.33 1.50 -15.35
CA GLY A 89 -16.66 2.11 -15.43
C GLY A 89 -16.81 3.42 -14.65
N CYS A 90 -15.71 4.05 -14.24
CA CYS A 90 -15.84 5.26 -13.44
C CYS A 90 -15.97 6.53 -14.27
N ASP A 91 -17.17 7.12 -14.24
CA ASP A 91 -17.37 8.54 -14.50
C ASP A 91 -17.03 9.31 -13.23
N SER A 92 -15.80 9.79 -13.13
CA SER A 92 -15.35 10.57 -11.98
C SER A 92 -15.83 12.01 -12.09
N THR A 93 -17.12 12.23 -11.84
CA THR A 93 -17.68 13.57 -11.64
C THR A 93 -17.64 13.94 -10.16
N ASP A 94 -17.71 15.22 -9.85
CA ASP A 94 -17.84 15.74 -8.48
C ASP A 94 -16.65 15.39 -7.59
N ARG A 95 -15.43 15.34 -8.15
CA ARG A 95 -14.22 15.23 -7.34
C ARG A 95 -14.15 16.43 -6.38
N VAL A 96 -13.53 16.25 -5.20
CA VAL A 96 -13.23 17.38 -4.30
C VAL A 96 -12.34 18.43 -5.00
N GLY A 97 -11.52 17.99 -5.96
CA GLY A 97 -10.74 18.86 -6.85
C GLY A 97 -11.47 19.21 -8.16
N THR A 98 -10.73 19.47 -9.22
CA THR A 98 -11.32 19.68 -10.55
C THR A 98 -11.52 18.37 -11.29
N ASP A 99 -12.62 18.29 -12.05
CA ASP A 99 -12.88 17.22 -13.03
C ASP A 99 -12.10 17.49 -14.33
N GLU A 100 -10.81 17.81 -14.21
CA GLU A 100 -9.89 17.89 -15.34
C GLU A 100 -9.60 16.49 -15.90
N ASP A 101 -9.07 16.41 -17.13
CA ASP A 101 -8.60 15.19 -17.82
C ASP A 101 -7.43 14.47 -17.11
N ARG A 102 -7.18 14.78 -15.83
CA ARG A 102 -6.24 14.04 -15.01
C ARG A 102 -6.91 12.74 -14.59
N PRO A 103 -6.29 11.59 -14.89
CA PRO A 103 -6.88 10.33 -14.50
C PRO A 103 -6.81 10.16 -12.98
N GLY A 104 -7.94 9.82 -12.38
CA GLY A 104 -8.07 9.36 -10.99
C GLY A 104 -8.63 7.95 -10.97
N GLY A 105 -8.56 7.30 -9.80
CA GLY A 105 -9.26 6.05 -9.56
C GLY A 105 -10.55 6.27 -8.76
N CYS A 106 -11.41 5.26 -8.75
CA CYS A 106 -12.74 5.33 -8.13
C CYS A 106 -13.05 4.15 -7.23
N ASP A 107 -12.30 3.07 -7.38
CA ASP A 107 -12.37 1.95 -6.47
C ASP A 107 -11.87 2.34 -5.07
N ASN A 108 -12.47 1.71 -4.06
CA ASN A 108 -12.16 1.96 -2.66
C ASN A 108 -12.31 0.68 -1.85
N TRP A 109 -11.49 0.55 -0.81
CA TRP A 109 -11.63 -0.50 0.19
C TRP A 109 -12.05 0.12 1.52
N VAL A 110 -13.08 -0.46 2.14
CA VAL A 110 -13.47 -0.13 3.51
C VAL A 110 -13.00 -1.25 4.42
N ILE A 111 -12.18 -0.91 5.41
CA ILE A 111 -11.81 -1.82 6.50
C ILE A 111 -12.50 -1.33 7.76
N GLU A 112 -13.36 -2.17 8.32
CA GLU A 112 -13.98 -1.93 9.61
C GLU A 112 -13.09 -2.51 10.71
N ILE A 113 -12.54 -1.61 11.55
CA ILE A 113 -11.77 -2.00 12.73
C ILE A 113 -12.73 -1.95 13.92
N ALA A 114 -13.17 -3.12 14.36
CA ALA A 114 -13.95 -3.25 15.58
C ALA A 114 -13.07 -3.87 16.66
N SER A 115 -13.12 -3.32 17.87
CA SER A 115 -12.77 -4.12 19.06
C SER A 115 -13.73 -5.31 19.10
N GLY A 116 -13.19 -6.52 19.26
CA GLY A 116 -14.02 -7.71 19.50
C GLY A 116 -14.96 -7.53 20.69
N PRO A 117 -15.94 -8.42 20.88
CA PRO A 117 -16.80 -8.40 22.07
C PRO A 117 -15.99 -8.42 23.37
#